data_AF-A0A9X4MTV2-F1
#
_entry.id   AF-A0A9X4MTV2-F1
#
_cell.length_a   1.000
_cell.length_b   1.000
_cell.length_c   1.000
_cell.angle_alpha   90.00
_cell.angle_beta   90.00
_cell.angle_gamma   90.00
#
_symmetry.space_group_name_H-M   'P 1'
#
loop_
_entity.id
_entity.type
_entity.pdbx_description
1 polymer ?
#
loop_
_entity_poly.entity_id
_entity_poly.type
_entity_poly.pdbx_seq_one_letter_code
_entity_poly.pdbx_strand_id
1 'polypeptide(L)'
;MDLSVCHGVAGKVQSLLFVYAITDDKRFLDLANKYWKKVFVIDKKNGYYTGEKSRDYLLGYFLGWSGIIDTAILLKNYNKGEKSYIPLNLSSESYQKELFNIK
;
A
#
# COMPACT_ATOMS: atom_id res chain seq x y z
N MET A 1 9.10 -12.25 4.18
CA MET A 1 8.18 -11.33 4.89
C MET A 1 6.77 -11.51 4.37
N ASP A 2 5.75 -11.06 5.10
CA ASP A 2 4.38 -11.03 4.56
C ASP A 2 4.19 -9.80 3.67
N LEU A 3 3.86 -10.01 2.40
CA LEU A 3 3.63 -8.93 1.45
C LEU A 3 2.19 -8.39 1.46
N SER A 4 1.26 -9.08 2.11
CA SER A 4 -0.18 -8.82 2.01
C SER A 4 -0.63 -7.43 2.49
N VAL A 5 -1.85 -7.05 2.13
CA VAL A 5 -2.47 -5.80 2.56
C VAL A 5 -2.99 -5.90 4.00
N CYS A 6 -3.56 -7.03 4.38
CA CYS A 6 -4.23 -7.22 5.68
C CYS A 6 -3.30 -6.95 6.88
N HIS A 7 -2.09 -7.50 6.84
CA HIS A 7 -1.15 -7.41 7.97
C HIS A 7 0.32 -7.44 7.51
N GLY A 8 0.56 -7.20 6.22
CA GLY A 8 1.87 -7.25 5.60
C GLY A 8 2.41 -5.89 5.16
N VAL A 9 3.35 -5.96 4.23
CA VAL A 9 4.07 -4.80 3.68
C VAL A 9 3.14 -3.86 2.93
N ALA A 10 2.26 -4.41 2.08
CA ALA A 10 1.36 -3.60 1.26
C ALA A 10 0.42 -2.74 2.11
N GLY A 11 -0.11 -3.28 3.21
CA GLY A 11 -0.97 -2.54 4.13
C GLY A 11 -0.28 -1.37 4.79
N LYS A 12 0.98 -1.55 5.20
CA LYS A 12 1.79 -0.46 5.77
C LYS A 12 2.06 0.64 4.75
N VAL A 13 2.35 0.28 3.50
CA VAL A 13 2.52 1.29 2.42
C VAL A 13 1.21 2.03 2.16
N GLN A 14 0.09 1.32 2.03
CA GLN A 14 -1.21 1.97 1.84
C GLN A 14 -1.59 2.89 3.01
N SER A 15 -1.26 2.51 4.26
CA SER A 15 -1.48 3.37 5.42
C SER A 15 -0.66 4.67 5.33
N LEU A 16 0.62 4.58 4.94
CA LEU A 16 1.47 5.77 4.77
C LEU A 16 0.97 6.66 3.62
N LEU A 17 0.54 6.06 2.52
CA LEU A 17 -0.09 6.80 1.41
C LEU A 17 -1.39 7.48 1.85
N PHE A 18 -2.17 6.83 2.72
CA PHE A 18 -3.41 7.42 3.23
C PHE A 18 -3.13 8.65 4.08
N VAL A 19 -2.16 8.57 5.00
CA VAL A 19 -1.75 9.73 5.80
C VAL A 19 -1.21 10.85 4.91
N TYR A 20 -0.40 10.52 3.89
CA TYR A 20 0.04 11.51 2.91
C TYR A 20 -1.15 12.18 2.20
N ALA A 21 -2.11 11.38 1.74
CA ALA A 21 -3.22 11.88 0.94
C ALA A 21 -4.12 12.90 1.68
N ILE A 22 -4.25 12.74 3.01
CA ILE A 22 -5.06 13.61 3.88
C ILE A 22 -4.29 14.79 4.48
N THR A 23 -2.96 14.70 4.58
CA THR A 23 -2.13 15.75 5.22
C THR A 23 -1.27 16.56 4.25
N ASP A 24 -1.06 16.04 3.04
CA ASP A 24 -0.06 16.50 2.06
C ASP A 24 1.38 16.59 2.62
N ASP A 25 1.65 15.94 3.75
CA ASP A 25 2.98 15.90 4.35
C ASP A 25 3.86 14.86 3.63
N LYS A 26 4.75 15.37 2.77
CA LYS A 26 5.67 14.59 1.93
C LYS A 26 6.54 13.60 2.71
N ARG A 27 6.74 13.81 4.02
CA ARG A 27 7.48 12.84 4.87
C ARG A 27 6.86 11.45 4.81
N PHE A 28 5.54 11.34 4.69
CA PHE A 28 4.84 10.05 4.60
C PHE A 28 5.01 9.38 3.22
N LEU A 29 4.97 10.15 2.13
CA LEU A 29 5.26 9.62 0.80
C LEU A 29 6.72 9.14 0.69
N ASP A 30 7.67 9.91 1.23
CA ASP A 30 9.07 9.53 1.28
C ASP A 30 9.28 8.25 2.11
N LEU A 31 8.59 8.14 3.25
CA LEU A 31 8.64 6.96 4.10
C LEU A 31 8.05 5.73 3.40
N ALA A 32 6.93 5.87 2.70
CA ALA A 32 6.32 4.81 1.91
C ALA A 32 7.30 4.28 0.84
N ASN A 33 7.94 5.19 0.09
CA ASN A 33 8.94 4.84 -0.92
C ASN A 33 10.17 4.14 -0.33
N LYS A 34 10.71 4.67 0.77
CA LYS A 34 11.87 4.07 1.46
C LYS A 34 11.53 2.68 2.00
N TYR A 35 10.36 2.54 2.62
CA TYR A 35 9.90 1.27 3.18
C TYR A 35 9.72 0.22 2.08
N TRP A 36 9.00 0.57 1.00
CA TRP A 36 8.76 -0.31 -0.14
C TRP A 36 10.08 -0.83 -0.74
N LYS A 37 11.04 0.05 -1.03
CA LYS A 37 12.36 -0.33 -1.56
C LYS A 37 13.15 -1.21 -0.57
N LYS A 38 13.15 -0.87 0.72
CA LYS A 38 13.88 -1.61 1.75
C LYS A 38 13.39 -3.05 1.88
N VAL A 39 12.08 -3.26 1.79
CA VAL A 39 11.48 -4.59 1.90
C VAL A 39 11.96 -5.52 0.79
N PHE A 40 11.99 -5.09 -0.47
CA PHE A 40 12.47 -5.93 -1.58
C PHE A 40 13.92 -6.36 -1.41
N VAL A 41 14.77 -5.50 -0.85
CA VAL A 41 16.17 -5.85 -0.54
C VAL A 41 16.23 -6.95 0.53
N ILE A 42 15.38 -6.88 1.55
CA ILE A 42 15.31 -7.86 2.64
C ILE A 42 14.71 -9.18 2.15
N ASP A 43 13.63 -9.13 1.38
CA ASP A 43 12.92 -10.31 0.90
C ASP A 43 13.72 -11.12 -0.11
N LYS A 44 14.58 -10.46 -0.91
CA LYS A 44 15.53 -11.18 -1.78
C LYS A 44 16.48 -12.09 -0.99
N LYS A 45 16.78 -11.75 0.27
CA LYS A 45 17.65 -12.55 1.14
C LYS A 45 16.89 -13.57 2.00
N ASN A 46 15.69 -13.22 2.46
CA ASN A 46 14.97 -13.98 3.49
C ASN A 46 13.71 -14.70 2.99
N GLY A 47 13.35 -14.54 1.70
CA GLY A 47 12.12 -15.04 1.12
C GLY A 47 10.88 -14.22 1.53
N TYR A 48 9.76 -14.47 0.84
CA TYR A 48 8.48 -13.80 1.07
C TYR A 48 7.32 -14.79 0.99
N TYR A 49 6.16 -14.36 1.51
CA TYR A 49 4.88 -15.04 1.38
C TYR A 49 3.75 -14.01 1.30
N THR A 50 2.53 -14.44 0.97
CA THR A 50 1.37 -13.53 0.87
C THR A 50 0.26 -13.99 1.81
N GLY A 51 0.06 -13.27 2.91
CA GLY A 51 -1.05 -13.47 3.86
C GLY A 51 -0.88 -14.68 4.77
N GLU A 52 -0.53 -15.84 4.20
CA GLU A 52 -0.33 -17.11 4.88
C GLU A 52 1.03 -17.71 4.48
N LYS A 53 1.83 -18.20 5.44
CA LYS A 53 3.22 -18.61 5.19
C LYS A 53 3.35 -19.74 4.17
N SER A 54 2.35 -20.61 4.11
CA SER A 54 2.33 -21.77 3.21
C SER A 54 1.76 -21.46 1.83
N ARG A 55 1.39 -20.19 1.54
CA ARG A 55 0.72 -19.80 0.30
C ARG A 55 1.29 -18.51 -0.27
N ASP A 56 1.74 -18.58 -1.50
CA ASP A 56 2.22 -17.44 -2.29
C ASP A 56 1.48 -17.30 -3.61
N TYR A 57 0.42 -18.08 -3.86
CA TYR A 57 -0.37 -18.06 -5.09
C TYR A 57 -1.75 -17.39 -4.90
N LEU A 58 -1.99 -16.77 -3.74
CA LEU A 58 -3.27 -16.12 -3.44
C LEU A 58 -3.48 -14.90 -4.35
N LEU A 59 -4.68 -14.74 -4.89
CA LEU A 59 -5.04 -13.58 -5.73
C LEU A 59 -5.98 -12.59 -5.03
N GLY A 60 -6.49 -12.92 -3.84
CA GLY A 60 -7.38 -12.01 -3.10
C GLY A 60 -6.72 -10.67 -2.79
N TYR A 61 -7.50 -9.60 -2.67
CA TYR A 61 -6.95 -8.26 -2.43
C TYR A 61 -6.19 -8.18 -1.10
N PHE A 62 -6.81 -8.63 0.00
CA PHE A 62 -6.24 -8.47 1.33
C PHE A 62 -5.05 -9.39 1.62
N LEU A 63 -5.04 -10.59 1.04
CA LEU A 63 -4.07 -11.65 1.38
C LEU A 63 -3.16 -12.04 0.22
N GLY A 64 -3.42 -11.57 -1.00
CA GLY A 64 -2.78 -12.07 -2.22
C GLY A 64 -2.20 -10.97 -3.12
N TRP A 65 -1.76 -11.38 -4.31
CA TRP A 65 -1.04 -10.55 -5.27
C TRP A 65 -1.81 -9.33 -5.77
N SER A 66 -3.14 -9.39 -5.83
CA SER A 66 -3.93 -8.25 -6.33
C SER A 66 -3.72 -7.01 -5.47
N GLY A 67 -3.73 -7.12 -4.15
CA GLY A 67 -3.48 -5.97 -3.27
C GLY A 67 -2.02 -5.52 -3.27
N ILE A 68 -1.08 -6.45 -3.48
CA ILE A 68 0.36 -6.15 -3.57
C ILE A 68 0.64 -5.32 -4.83
N ILE A 69 0.11 -5.76 -5.98
CA ILE A 69 0.28 -5.07 -7.27
C ILE A 69 -0.45 -3.73 -7.25
N ASP A 70 -1.68 -3.70 -6.73
CA ASP A 70 -2.42 -2.44 -6.56
C ASP A 70 -1.63 -1.44 -5.71
N THR A 71 -1.01 -1.89 -4.61
CA THR A 71 -0.14 -1.02 -3.79
C THR A 71 1.04 -0.46 -4.57
N ALA A 72 1.65 -1.24 -5.47
CA ALA A 72 2.73 -0.75 -6.33
C ALA A 72 2.23 0.33 -7.31
N ILE A 73 1.02 0.15 -7.85
CA ILE A 73 0.36 1.11 -8.74
C ILE A 73 0.01 2.38 -7.97
N LEU A 74 -0.59 2.26 -6.79
CA LEU A 74 -0.89 3.40 -5.90
C LEU A 74 0.37 4.21 -5.62
N LEU A 75 1.44 3.56 -5.16
CA LEU A 75 2.71 4.25 -4.87
C LEU A 75 3.26 4.97 -6.11
N LYS A 76 3.17 4.36 -7.30
CA LYS A 76 3.56 4.99 -8.57
C LYS A 76 2.71 6.23 -8.88
N ASN A 77 1.40 6.16 -8.71
CA ASN A 77 0.49 7.27 -8.99
C ASN A 77 0.72 8.44 -8.03
N TYR A 78 0.83 8.16 -6.72
CA TYR A 78 1.12 9.19 -5.72
C TYR A 78 2.47 9.87 -5.97
N ASN A 79 3.49 9.15 -6.44
CA ASN A 79 4.77 9.73 -6.86
C ASN A 79 4.68 10.67 -8.07
N LYS A 80 3.65 10.52 -8.91
CA LYS A 80 3.35 11.46 -10.01
C LYS A 80 2.48 12.64 -9.58
N GLY A 81 2.04 12.69 -8.32
CA GLY A 81 1.06 13.66 -7.83
C GLY A 81 -0.39 13.27 -8.14
N GLU A 82 -0.63 12.06 -8.62
CA GLU A 82 -1.97 11.53 -8.91
C GLU A 82 -2.56 10.91 -7.62
N LYS A 83 -3.45 11.61 -6.92
CA LYS A 83 -4.17 11.04 -5.77
C LYS A 83 -5.12 9.94 -6.27
N SER A 84 -5.05 8.77 -5.64
CA SER A 84 -5.85 7.58 -5.99
C SER A 84 -6.61 7.07 -4.77
N TYR A 85 -7.75 6.41 -4.99
CA TYR A 85 -8.50 5.74 -3.93
C TYR A 85 -7.63 4.68 -3.24
N ILE A 86 -7.61 4.66 -1.90
CA ILE A 86 -6.81 3.70 -1.11
C ILE A 86 -7.75 2.66 -0.48
N PRO A 87 -7.80 1.41 -0.98
CA PRO A 87 -8.79 0.43 -0.54
C PRO A 87 -8.61 -0.08 0.90
N LEU A 88 -7.43 0.06 1.50
CA LEU A 88 -7.15 -0.40 2.86
C LEU A 88 -8.16 0.11 3.90
N ASN A 89 -8.66 1.34 3.75
CA ASN A 89 -9.56 1.93 4.75
C ASN A 89 -10.99 1.34 4.68
N LEU A 90 -11.30 0.51 3.67
CA LEU A 90 -12.61 -0.11 3.44
C LEU A 90 -13.79 0.89 3.44
N SER A 91 -13.54 2.16 3.11
CA SER A 91 -14.56 3.19 3.10
C SER A 91 -15.31 3.24 1.77
N SER A 92 -16.47 3.90 1.73
CA SER A 92 -17.14 4.16 0.46
C SER A 92 -16.30 5.09 -0.45
N GLU A 93 -16.57 5.03 -1.75
CA GLU A 93 -15.97 5.96 -2.71
C GLU A 93 -16.35 7.42 -2.39
N SER A 94 -17.60 7.66 -1.98
CA SER A 94 -18.08 8.99 -1.58
C SER A 94 -17.24 9.58 -0.44
N TYR A 95 -16.96 8.79 0.60
CA TYR A 95 -16.15 9.21 1.74
C TYR A 95 -14.72 9.58 1.30
N GLN A 96 -14.11 8.81 0.40
CA GLN A 96 -12.76 9.13 -0.07
C GLN A 96 -12.71 10.36 -0.97
N LYS A 97 -13.73 10.57 -1.81
CA LYS A 97 -13.84 11.79 -2.62
C LYS A 97 -13.92 13.02 -1.72
N GLU A 98 -14.70 12.95 -0.65
CA GLU A 98 -14.78 14.03 0.34
C GLU A 98 -13.44 14.28 1.01
N LEU A 99 -12.71 13.23 1.45
CA LEU A 99 -11.38 13.37 2.05
C LEU A 99 -10.38 14.14 1.18
N PHE A 100 -10.40 13.94 -0.15
CA PHE A 100 -9.49 14.65 -1.06
C PHE A 100 -9.95 16.06 -1.44
N ASN A 101 -11.21 16.40 -1.14
CA ASN A 101 -11.80 17.70 -1.43
C ASN A 101 -11.72 18.67 -0.24
N ILE A 102 -11.34 18.21 0.95
CA ILE A 102 -11.07 19.07 2.10
C ILE A 102 -9.72 19.77 1.85
N LYS A 103 -9.80 21.02 1.38
CA LYS A 103 -8.65 21.94 1.26
C LYS A 103 -8.57 22.83 2.49
#